data_AF-A0AAN4ZSG8-F1
#
_entry.id   AF-A0AAN4ZSG8-F1
#
_cell.length_a   1.000
_cell.length_b   1.000
_cell.length_c   1.000
_cell.angle_alpha   90.00
_cell.angle_beta   90.00
_cell.angle_gamma   90.00
#
_symmetry.space_group_name_H-M   'P 1'
#
loop_
_entity.id
_entity.type
_entity.pdbx_description
1 polymer ?
#
loop_
_entity_poly.entity_id
_entity_poly.type
_entity_poly.pdbx_seq_one_letter_code
_entity_poly.pdbx_strand_id
1 'polypeptide(L)'
;SMEVFLSLEMQNLLLTYQRIFFVLTSFLSVITMTCLLTKTPQSQAGIRAYLLYIQVRFFKKISVYLDVLFAPIPAFPALGGYCLGPLCMAGIRAHSVLMNRSPASLKRQRQSLVVLFVQIAVPLIMIIVPAFILFTSLACQCIPFRVTLPAYCVLIFHPLAHNLILLSVTPAYRRFILKHI
;
A
#
# COMPACT_ATOMS: atom_id res chain seq x y z
N SER A 1 9.22 -12.26 36.07
CA SER A 1 9.54 -11.64 34.77
C SER A 1 10.71 -12.39 34.15
N MET A 2 10.54 -13.00 32.98
CA MET A 2 11.70 -13.47 32.21
C MET A 2 12.21 -12.28 31.42
N GLU A 3 13.33 -11.70 31.84
CA GLU A 3 14.01 -10.67 31.06
C GLU A 3 14.60 -11.34 29.82
N VAL A 4 13.89 -11.23 28.70
CA VAL A 4 14.42 -11.67 27.40
C VAL A 4 15.43 -10.63 26.95
N PHE A 5 16.69 -10.80 27.38
CA PHE A 5 17.80 -10.03 26.85
C PHE A 5 18.07 -10.47 25.41
N LEU A 6 17.76 -9.60 24.46
CA LEU A 6 18.33 -9.70 23.12
C LEU A 6 19.83 -9.45 23.23
N SER A 7 20.65 -10.41 22.81
CA SER A 7 22.09 -10.18 22.71
C SER A 7 22.37 -8.97 21.80
N LEU A 8 23.39 -8.19 22.15
CA LEU A 8 23.80 -7.01 21.37
C LEU A 8 24.10 -7.39 19.90
N GLU A 9 24.63 -8.59 19.69
CA GLU A 9 24.85 -9.19 18.38
C GLU A 9 23.56 -9.34 17.57
N MET A 10 22.50 -9.89 18.17
CA MET A 10 21.21 -10.08 17.49
C MET A 10 20.54 -8.74 17.16
N GLN A 11 20.69 -7.73 18.01
CA GLN A 11 20.21 -6.37 17.73
C GLN A 11 20.94 -5.75 16.54
N ASN A 12 22.27 -5.84 16.50
CA ASN A 12 23.07 -5.36 15.38
C ASN A 12 22.73 -6.09 14.08
N LEU A 13 22.48 -7.39 14.14
CA LEU A 13 22.05 -8.19 13.00
C LEU A 13 20.69 -7.74 12.47
N LEU A 14 19.69 -7.56 13.34
CA LEU A 14 18.36 -7.05 12.97
C LEU A 14 18.44 -5.66 12.33
N LEU A 15 19.22 -4.75 12.90
CA LEU A 15 19.43 -3.41 12.34
C LEU A 15 20.14 -3.46 10.99
N THR A 16 21.10 -4.36 10.82
CA THR A 16 21.80 -4.57 9.55
C THR A 16 20.83 -5.08 8.49
N TYR A 17 20.00 -6.08 8.80
CA TYR A 17 18.94 -6.55 7.90
C TYR A 17 17.97 -5.43 7.54
N GLN A 18 17.49 -4.66 8.51
CA GLN A 18 16.60 -3.54 8.26
C GLN A 18 17.22 -2.52 7.28
N ARG A 19 18.52 -2.20 7.43
CA ARG A 19 19.23 -1.30 6.49
C ARG A 19 19.33 -1.90 5.09
N ILE A 20 19.67 -3.19 4.97
CA ILE A 20 19.71 -3.88 3.67
C ILE A 20 18.32 -3.86 3.01
N PHE A 21 17.27 -4.20 3.75
CA PHE A 21 15.89 -4.17 3.25
C PHE A 21 15.44 -2.77 2.85
N PHE A 22 15.83 -1.75 3.60
CA PHE A 22 15.55 -0.36 3.26
C PHE A 22 16.18 0.03 1.91
N VAL A 23 17.43 -0.35 1.67
CA VAL A 23 18.13 -0.10 0.40
C VAL A 23 17.42 -0.84 -0.75
N LEU A 24 17.15 -2.14 -0.60
CA LEU A 24 16.45 -2.94 -1.62
C LEU A 24 15.06 -2.38 -1.96
N THR A 25 14.28 -2.03 -0.93
CA THR A 25 12.94 -1.45 -1.09
C THR A 25 13.02 -0.09 -1.79
N SER A 26 14.03 0.72 -1.47
CA SER A 26 14.25 2.02 -2.11
C SER A 26 14.52 1.87 -3.60
N PHE A 27 15.40 0.94 -3.99
CA PHE A 27 15.66 0.61 -5.40
C PHE A 27 14.38 0.17 -6.14
N LEU A 28 13.62 -0.75 -5.56
CA LEU A 28 12.35 -1.20 -6.14
C LEU A 28 11.35 -0.05 -6.27
N SER A 29 11.28 0.83 -5.28
CA SER A 29 10.38 1.99 -5.31
C SER A 29 10.75 2.96 -6.44
N VAL A 30 12.04 3.18 -6.70
CA VAL A 30 12.51 3.98 -7.83
C VAL A 30 12.15 3.32 -9.17
N ILE A 31 12.32 2.01 -9.29
CA ILE A 31 11.93 1.25 -10.50
C ILE A 31 10.42 1.40 -10.74
N THR A 32 9.61 1.16 -9.71
CA THR A 32 8.16 1.31 -9.77
C THR A 32 7.74 2.72 -10.18
N MET A 33 8.36 3.74 -9.60
CA MET A 33 8.10 5.15 -9.93
C MET A 33 8.44 5.44 -11.40
N THR A 34 9.59 4.93 -11.87
CA THR A 34 10.02 5.06 -13.26
C THR A 34 9.04 4.37 -14.21
N CYS A 35 8.55 3.18 -13.88
CA CYS A 35 7.54 2.49 -14.66
C CYS A 35 6.22 3.26 -14.70
N LEU A 36 5.78 3.84 -13.58
CA LEU A 36 4.57 4.66 -13.50
C LEU A 36 4.64 5.89 -14.40
N LEU A 37 5.77 6.60 -14.35
CA LEU A 37 5.98 7.81 -15.15
C LEU A 37 6.03 7.49 -16.65
N THR A 38 6.78 6.44 -17.01
CA THR A 38 7.10 6.15 -18.42
C THR A 38 6.06 5.31 -19.15
N LYS A 39 5.33 4.42 -18.46
CA LYS A 39 4.47 3.41 -19.12
C LYS A 39 2.98 3.64 -19.00
N THR A 40 2.55 4.65 -18.26
CA THR A 40 1.12 4.94 -18.14
C THR A 40 0.65 5.75 -19.37
N PRO A 41 -0.33 5.26 -20.15
CA PRO A 41 -0.78 5.92 -21.38
C PRO A 41 -1.37 7.31 -21.09
N GLN A 42 -1.19 8.26 -22.03
CA GLN A 42 -1.66 9.65 -21.89
C GLN A 42 -3.17 9.75 -21.65
N SER A 43 -3.97 8.83 -22.20
CA SER A 43 -5.42 8.76 -21.96
C SER A 43 -5.80 8.50 -20.50
N GLN A 44 -4.82 8.15 -19.64
CA GLN A 44 -4.98 7.94 -18.20
C GLN A 44 -4.13 8.91 -17.38
N ALA A 45 -3.79 10.10 -17.92
CA ALA A 45 -2.96 11.08 -17.23
C ALA A 45 -3.49 11.47 -15.82
N GLY A 46 -4.82 11.52 -15.63
CA GLY A 46 -5.43 11.77 -14.32
C GLY A 46 -5.18 10.64 -13.31
N ILE A 47 -5.34 9.37 -13.75
CA ILE A 47 -5.04 8.20 -12.91
C ILE A 47 -3.54 8.12 -12.61
N ARG A 48 -2.69 8.47 -13.58
CA ARG A 48 -1.23 8.55 -13.39
C ARG A 48 -0.87 9.58 -12.31
N ALA A 49 -1.40 10.79 -12.41
CA ALA A 49 -1.17 11.84 -11.43
C ALA A 49 -1.68 11.41 -10.05
N TYR A 50 -2.83 10.73 -9.98
CA TYR A 50 -3.38 10.17 -8.75
C TYR A 50 -2.50 9.07 -8.15
N LEU A 51 -2.02 8.11 -8.95
CA LEU A 51 -1.14 7.03 -8.49
C LEU A 51 0.25 7.55 -8.08
N LEU A 52 0.79 8.55 -8.78
CA LEU A 52 2.02 9.25 -8.37
C LEU A 52 1.80 10.04 -7.10
N TYR A 53 0.66 10.74 -7.00
CA TYR A 53 0.27 11.46 -5.80
C TYR A 53 0.13 10.49 -4.63
N ILE A 54 -0.55 9.35 -4.79
CA ILE A 54 -0.61 8.30 -3.77
C ILE A 54 0.80 7.78 -3.50
N GLN A 55 1.61 7.37 -4.47
CA GLN A 55 2.92 6.84 -4.11
C GLN A 55 3.80 7.85 -3.38
N VAL A 56 3.82 9.11 -3.80
CA VAL A 56 4.63 10.16 -3.14
C VAL A 56 4.02 10.59 -1.81
N ARG A 57 2.70 10.81 -1.74
CA ARG A 57 2.01 11.26 -0.52
C ARG A 57 1.68 10.12 0.42
N PHE A 58 1.41 8.91 -0.01
CA PHE A 58 1.16 7.75 0.84
C PHE A 58 2.50 7.23 1.39
N PHE A 59 3.62 7.20 0.65
CA PHE A 59 4.93 6.98 1.29
C PHE A 59 5.28 8.08 2.31
N LYS A 60 5.11 9.36 1.96
CA LYS A 60 5.45 10.47 2.88
C LYS A 60 4.44 10.67 4.01
N LYS A 61 3.16 10.47 3.75
CA LYS A 61 2.07 10.76 4.68
C LYS A 61 1.55 9.52 5.37
N ILE A 62 1.59 8.28 4.86
CA ILE A 62 1.06 7.17 5.67
C ILE A 62 1.87 6.95 6.96
N SER A 63 3.14 7.32 6.96
CA SER A 63 3.99 7.42 8.16
C SER A 63 3.62 8.58 9.11
N VAL A 64 2.70 9.48 8.73
CA VAL A 64 2.33 10.71 9.47
C VAL A 64 0.80 10.92 9.59
N TYR A 65 -0.02 10.31 8.73
CA TYR A 65 -1.46 10.54 8.59
C TYR A 65 -2.31 9.34 9.04
N LEU A 66 -1.78 8.11 8.99
CA LEU A 66 -2.54 6.94 9.47
C LEU A 66 -2.70 6.94 11.01
N ASP A 67 -1.90 7.72 11.73
CA ASP A 67 -2.08 7.98 13.17
C ASP A 67 -3.10 9.09 13.49
N VAL A 68 -3.58 9.89 12.52
CA VAL A 68 -4.29 11.14 12.86
C VAL A 68 -5.64 11.38 12.16
N LEU A 69 -5.94 10.90 10.93
CA LEU A 69 -7.09 11.50 10.21
C LEU A 69 -8.22 10.68 9.54
N PHE A 70 -8.11 9.50 8.90
CA PHE A 70 -9.31 8.92 8.23
C PHE A 70 -9.34 7.41 7.94
N ALA A 71 -10.56 6.84 7.94
CA ALA A 71 -10.92 5.47 7.58
C ALA A 71 -11.91 5.41 6.37
N PRO A 72 -11.67 4.55 5.36
CA PRO A 72 -12.61 4.33 4.26
C PRO A 72 -13.66 3.24 4.57
N ILE A 73 -14.90 3.39 4.09
CA ILE A 73 -15.99 2.39 4.19
C ILE A 73 -16.42 1.91 2.80
N PRO A 74 -16.44 0.59 2.53
CA PRO A 74 -17.00 0.03 1.29
C PRO A 74 -18.52 -0.21 1.43
N ALA A 75 -19.33 0.42 0.58
CA ALA A 75 -20.74 0.06 0.38
C ALA A 75 -20.91 -0.62 -0.99
N PHE A 76 -21.56 -1.78 -1.03
CA PHE A 76 -21.95 -2.47 -2.27
C PHE A 76 -23.45 -2.25 -2.55
N PRO A 77 -23.91 -2.18 -3.82
CA PRO A 77 -23.19 -2.51 -5.05
C PRO A 77 -22.50 -1.34 -5.80
N ALA A 78 -22.42 -0.14 -5.21
CA ALA A 78 -21.77 1.01 -5.84
C ALA A 78 -20.64 1.57 -4.96
N LEU A 79 -19.42 1.63 -5.52
CA LEU A 79 -18.29 2.38 -4.95
C LEU A 79 -18.63 3.88 -4.97
N GLY A 80 -19.30 4.34 -3.92
CA GLY A 80 -19.56 5.74 -3.64
C GLY A 80 -18.58 6.24 -2.58
N GLY A 81 -17.89 7.34 -2.87
CA GLY A 81 -17.30 8.18 -1.84
C GLY A 81 -18.21 9.39 -1.61
N TYR A 82 -18.57 9.69 -0.37
CA TYR A 82 -19.23 10.95 -0.05
C TYR A 82 -18.17 12.05 -0.10
N CYS A 83 -18.46 13.15 -0.81
CA CYS A 83 -17.58 14.32 -0.81
C CYS A 83 -17.80 15.08 0.50
N LEU A 84 -16.93 14.85 1.48
CA LEU A 84 -16.81 15.73 2.65
C LEU A 84 -15.51 16.51 2.52
N GLY A 85 -15.63 17.80 2.20
CA GLY A 85 -14.50 18.72 2.06
C GLY A 85 -14.86 20.01 1.30
N PRO A 86 -13.94 20.98 1.24
CA PRO A 86 -14.18 22.30 0.64
C PRO A 86 -14.62 22.25 -0.83
N LEU A 87 -14.24 21.19 -1.55
CA LEU A 87 -14.66 20.92 -2.93
C LEU A 87 -16.17 20.68 -3.07
N CYS A 88 -16.82 20.14 -2.03
CA CYS A 88 -18.28 20.00 -2.00
C CYS A 88 -18.96 21.33 -1.61
N MET A 89 -18.30 22.15 -0.78
CA MET A 89 -18.76 23.51 -0.47
C MET A 89 -18.63 24.49 -1.67
N ALA A 90 -17.76 24.18 -2.64
CA ALA A 90 -17.59 24.98 -3.86
C ALA A 90 -18.67 24.74 -4.94
N GLY A 91 -19.72 23.95 -4.66
CA GLY A 91 -20.88 23.82 -5.55
C GLY A 91 -20.67 23.04 -6.85
N ILE A 92 -19.53 22.35 -7.00
CA ILE A 92 -19.26 21.51 -8.17
C ILE A 92 -20.17 20.27 -8.08
N ARG A 93 -21.30 20.30 -8.80
CA ARG A 93 -22.19 19.14 -8.92
C ARG A 93 -21.43 18.03 -9.64
N ALA A 94 -21.26 16.89 -8.98
CA ALA A 94 -20.90 15.65 -9.65
C ALA A 94 -22.09 15.25 -10.54
N HIS A 95 -22.15 15.78 -11.76
CA HIS A 95 -23.12 15.34 -12.74
C HIS A 95 -22.88 13.84 -12.92
N SER A 96 -23.89 13.04 -12.59
CA SER A 96 -23.90 11.61 -12.79
C SER A 96 -23.77 11.35 -14.29
N VAL A 97 -22.53 11.25 -14.77
CA VAL A 97 -22.24 10.82 -16.13
C VAL A 97 -22.59 9.33 -16.17
N LEU A 98 -23.84 9.05 -16.47
CA LEU A 98 -24.34 7.76 -16.93
C LEU A 98 -23.66 7.47 -18.27
N MET A 99 -22.40 7.06 -18.22
CA MET A 99 -21.69 6.58 -19.39
C MET A 99 -22.32 5.26 -19.80
N ASN A 100 -22.96 5.25 -20.96
CA ASN A 100 -23.35 4.04 -21.66
C ASN A 100 -22.05 3.33 -22.09
N ARG A 101 -21.40 2.63 -21.15
CA ARG A 101 -20.10 2.00 -21.37
C ARG A 101 -20.28 0.63 -22.00
N SER A 102 -19.48 0.35 -23.01
CA SER A 102 -19.45 -0.97 -23.62
C SER A 102 -19.16 -2.05 -22.57
N PRO A 103 -19.75 -3.25 -22.69
CA PRO A 103 -19.55 -4.36 -21.74
C PRO A 103 -18.06 -4.73 -21.59
N ALA A 104 -17.25 -4.51 -22.63
CA ALA A 104 -15.81 -4.71 -22.59
C ALA A 104 -15.08 -3.75 -21.61
N SER A 105 -15.52 -2.49 -21.51
CA SER A 105 -14.94 -1.51 -20.59
C SER A 105 -15.28 -1.83 -19.13
N LEU A 106 -16.51 -2.26 -18.85
CA LEU A 106 -16.94 -2.71 -17.53
C LEU A 106 -16.14 -3.92 -17.05
N LYS A 107 -15.87 -4.90 -17.92
CA LYS A 107 -15.04 -6.06 -17.59
C LYS A 107 -13.61 -5.65 -17.20
N ARG A 108 -12.99 -4.73 -17.96
CA ARG A 108 -11.65 -4.20 -17.63
C ARG A 108 -11.65 -3.39 -16.33
N GLN A 109 -12.69 -2.61 -16.07
CA GLN A 109 -12.83 -1.84 -14.84
C GLN A 109 -12.99 -2.75 -13.62
N ARG A 110 -13.82 -3.80 -13.70
CA ARG A 110 -13.96 -4.80 -12.62
C ARG A 110 -12.62 -5.50 -12.33
N GLN A 111 -11.89 -5.90 -13.37
CA GLN A 111 -10.56 -6.49 -13.20
C GLN A 111 -9.58 -5.52 -12.53
N SER A 112 -9.57 -4.25 -12.95
CA SER A 112 -8.74 -3.22 -12.32
C SER A 112 -9.11 -2.97 -10.86
N LEU A 113 -10.39 -3.05 -10.50
CA LEU A 113 -10.86 -2.89 -9.13
C LEU A 113 -10.43 -4.05 -8.23
N VAL A 114 -10.51 -5.29 -8.72
CA VAL A 114 -10.03 -6.46 -7.96
C VAL A 114 -8.52 -6.36 -7.71
N VAL A 115 -7.76 -5.96 -8.74
CA VAL A 115 -6.32 -5.72 -8.60
C VAL A 115 -6.03 -4.65 -7.56
N LEU A 116 -6.75 -3.51 -7.62
CA LEU A 116 -6.60 -2.43 -6.66
C LEU A 116 -6.96 -2.89 -5.25
N PHE A 117 -8.02 -3.68 -5.09
CA PHE A 117 -8.44 -4.21 -3.80
C PHE A 117 -7.36 -5.11 -3.19
N VAL A 118 -6.80 -6.03 -3.97
CA VAL A 118 -5.69 -6.88 -3.52
C VAL A 118 -4.46 -6.05 -3.15
N GLN A 119 -4.13 -5.05 -3.97
CA GLN A 119 -3.01 -4.14 -3.74
C GLN A 119 -3.15 -3.32 -2.45
N ILE A 120 -4.37 -3.04 -1.98
CA ILE A 120 -4.61 -2.27 -0.75
C ILE A 120 -4.78 -3.21 0.45
N ALA A 121 -5.55 -4.28 0.30
CA ALA A 121 -5.89 -5.18 1.40
C ALA A 121 -4.68 -5.94 1.93
N VAL A 122 -3.84 -6.49 1.05
CA VAL A 122 -2.70 -7.31 1.49
C VAL A 122 -1.68 -6.50 2.31
N PRO A 123 -1.18 -5.34 1.84
CA PRO A 123 -0.26 -4.54 2.64
C PRO A 123 -0.89 -4.00 3.92
N LEU A 124 -2.19 -3.64 3.88
CA LEU A 124 -2.90 -3.17 5.06
C LEU A 124 -2.95 -4.26 6.15
N ILE A 125 -3.25 -5.51 5.79
CA ILE A 125 -3.25 -6.64 6.73
C ILE A 125 -1.83 -6.90 7.27
N MET A 126 -0.82 -6.83 6.40
CA MET A 126 0.59 -6.96 6.80
C MET A 126 1.08 -5.85 7.74
N ILE A 127 0.38 -4.72 7.81
CA ILE A 127 0.66 -3.66 8.80
C ILE A 127 -0.18 -3.85 10.06
N ILE A 128 -1.51 -3.93 9.91
CA ILE A 128 -2.46 -3.91 11.04
C ILE A 128 -2.23 -5.09 11.97
N VAL A 129 -2.11 -6.31 11.43
CA VAL A 129 -2.01 -7.51 12.26
C VAL A 129 -0.73 -7.51 13.09
N PRO A 130 0.47 -7.31 12.52
CA PRO A 130 1.68 -7.20 13.33
C PRO A 130 1.70 -6.02 14.28
N ALA A 131 1.21 -4.85 13.87
CA ALA A 131 1.14 -3.68 14.74
C ALA A 131 0.26 -3.97 15.97
N PHE A 132 -0.90 -4.58 15.77
CA PHE A 132 -1.79 -4.97 16.86
C PHE A 132 -1.11 -5.96 17.82
N ILE A 133 -0.38 -6.95 17.31
CA ILE A 133 0.40 -7.90 18.13
C ILE A 133 1.46 -7.17 18.95
N LEU A 134 2.21 -6.25 18.34
CA LEU A 134 3.26 -5.50 19.04
C LEU A 134 2.68 -4.58 20.11
N PHE A 135 1.65 -3.80 19.79
CA PHE A 135 1.00 -2.91 20.76
C PHE A 135 0.35 -3.69 21.91
N THR A 136 -0.31 -4.81 21.62
CA THR A 136 -0.90 -5.67 22.68
C THR A 136 0.19 -6.29 23.56
N SER A 137 1.32 -6.69 22.97
CA SER A 137 2.47 -7.19 23.74
C SER A 137 3.03 -6.13 24.68
N LEU A 138 3.16 -4.88 24.21
CA LEU A 138 3.61 -3.76 25.02
C LEU A 138 2.61 -3.42 26.14
N ALA A 139 1.31 -3.44 25.86
CA ALA A 139 0.27 -3.07 26.81
C ALA A 139 0.06 -4.13 27.91
N CYS A 140 0.00 -5.41 27.52
CA CYS A 140 -0.43 -6.48 28.42
C CYS A 140 0.71 -7.37 28.93
N GLN A 141 1.91 -7.26 28.35
CA GLN A 141 3.06 -8.17 28.60
C GLN A 141 2.73 -9.67 28.46
N CYS A 142 1.58 -10.01 27.84
CA CYS A 142 1.05 -11.37 27.78
C CYS A 142 1.51 -12.15 26.54
N ILE A 143 2.06 -11.45 25.54
CA ILE A 143 2.50 -12.05 24.29
C ILE A 143 4.01 -12.36 24.39
N PRO A 144 4.43 -13.62 24.19
CA PRO A 144 5.82 -14.00 24.31
C PRO A 144 6.67 -13.42 23.17
N PHE A 145 7.95 -13.18 23.45
CA PHE A 145 8.90 -12.61 22.49
C PHE A 145 9.00 -13.41 21.17
N ARG A 146 8.77 -14.73 21.22
CA ARG A 146 8.75 -15.62 20.04
C ARG A 146 7.68 -15.25 19.01
N VAL A 147 6.62 -14.55 19.42
CA VAL A 147 5.51 -14.11 18.55
C VAL A 147 5.72 -12.66 18.11
N THR A 148 6.28 -11.80 18.96
CA THR A 148 6.53 -10.40 18.64
C THR A 148 7.64 -10.21 17.61
N LEU A 149 8.70 -11.03 17.68
CA LEU A 149 9.83 -10.93 16.75
C LEU A 149 9.42 -11.21 15.29
N PRO A 150 8.71 -12.30 14.96
CA PRO A 150 8.19 -12.51 13.60
C PRO A 150 7.22 -11.41 13.15
N ALA A 151 6.36 -10.91 14.04
CA ALA A 151 5.46 -9.80 13.73
C ALA A 151 6.25 -8.53 13.33
N TYR A 152 7.29 -8.18 14.09
CA TYR A 152 8.19 -7.09 13.75
C TYR A 152 8.88 -7.30 12.39
N CYS A 153 9.33 -8.53 12.10
CA CYS A 153 9.89 -8.86 10.79
C CYS A 153 8.86 -8.63 9.67
N VAL A 154 7.61 -9.07 9.82
CA VAL A 154 6.55 -8.85 8.81
C VAL A 154 6.36 -7.36 8.51
N LEU A 155 6.43 -6.48 9.52
CA LEU A 155 6.40 -5.02 9.30
C LEU A 155 7.57 -4.51 8.46
N ILE A 156 8.78 -5.02 8.70
CA ILE A 156 9.96 -4.68 7.89
C ILE A 156 9.77 -5.15 6.43
N PHE A 157 9.14 -6.30 6.22
CA PHE A 157 8.90 -6.86 4.89
C PHE A 157 7.74 -6.21 4.13
N HIS A 158 6.83 -5.49 4.80
CA HIS A 158 5.64 -4.90 4.17
C HIS A 158 5.95 -4.04 2.93
N PRO A 159 6.91 -3.08 2.95
CA PRO A 159 7.20 -2.24 1.80
C PRO A 159 7.71 -3.04 0.58
N LEU A 160 8.50 -4.09 0.83
CA LEU A 160 8.97 -5.00 -0.21
C LEU A 160 7.80 -5.78 -0.81
N ALA A 161 6.95 -6.38 0.04
CA ALA A 161 5.78 -7.13 -0.40
C ALA A 161 4.82 -6.24 -1.22
N HIS A 162 4.56 -5.01 -0.77
CA HIS A 162 3.76 -4.04 -1.50
C HIS A 162 4.32 -3.76 -2.90
N ASN A 163 5.63 -3.50 -3.02
CA ASN A 163 6.26 -3.25 -4.32
C ASN A 163 6.21 -4.49 -5.24
N LEU A 164 6.44 -5.69 -4.70
CA LEU A 164 6.34 -6.94 -5.47
C LEU A 164 4.91 -7.22 -5.95
N ILE A 165 3.91 -7.03 -5.10
CA ILE A 165 2.49 -7.16 -5.46
C ILE A 165 2.13 -6.16 -6.56
N LEU A 166 2.58 -4.91 -6.42
CA LEU A 166 2.30 -3.87 -7.40
C LEU A 166 2.92 -4.19 -8.77
N LEU A 167 4.15 -4.70 -8.81
CA LEU A 167 4.83 -5.11 -10.05
C LEU A 167 4.21 -6.38 -10.67
N SER A 168 3.85 -7.37 -9.85
CA SER A 168 3.33 -8.67 -10.32
C SER A 168 1.87 -8.59 -10.80
N VAL A 169 1.03 -7.86 -10.06
CA VAL A 169 -0.41 -7.81 -10.34
C VAL A 169 -0.73 -6.82 -11.46
N THR A 170 0.08 -5.76 -11.64
CA THR A 170 -0.18 -4.75 -12.68
C THR A 170 0.29 -5.26 -14.06
N PRO A 171 -0.62 -5.55 -15.02
CA PRO A 171 -0.25 -6.19 -16.29
C PRO A 171 0.66 -5.34 -17.17
N ALA A 172 0.61 -4.01 -17.03
CA ALA A 172 1.50 -3.10 -17.74
C ALA A 172 2.96 -3.26 -17.28
N TYR A 173 3.20 -3.38 -15.97
CA TYR A 173 4.55 -3.54 -15.42
C TYR A 173 5.09 -4.93 -15.70
N ARG A 174 4.27 -5.97 -15.57
CA ARG A 174 4.67 -7.34 -15.92
C ARG A 174 5.16 -7.44 -17.37
N ARG A 175 4.42 -6.84 -18.33
CA ARG A 175 4.84 -6.82 -19.74
C ARG A 175 6.12 -6.01 -19.98
N PHE A 176 6.35 -4.96 -19.19
CA PHE A 176 7.58 -4.18 -19.28
C PHE A 176 8.80 -4.98 -18.80
N ILE A 177 8.67 -5.64 -17.64
CA ILE A 177 9.73 -6.46 -17.05
C ILE A 177 10.09 -7.63 -17.98
N LEU A 178 9.08 -8.36 -18.48
CA LEU A 178 9.27 -9.47 -19.42
C LEU A 178 9.89 -9.07 -20.76
N LYS A 179 9.94 -7.78 -21.11
CA LYS A 179 10.59 -7.30 -22.33
C LYS A 179 12.09 -7.00 -22.12
N HIS A 180 12.53 -6.81 -20.89
CA HIS A 180 13.90 -6.39 -20.55
C HIS A 180 14.70 -7.46 -19.79
N ILE A 181 14.07 -8.60 -19.49
CA ILE A 181 14.71 -9.85 -19.08
C ILE A 181 14.80 -10.73 -20.33
#